data_AF-A0A5Q4GGI1-F1
#
_entry.id   AF-A0A5Q4GGI1-F1
#
_cell.length_a   1.000
_cell.length_b   1.000
_cell.length_c   1.000
_cell.angle_alpha   90.00
_cell.angle_beta   90.00
_cell.angle_gamma   90.00
#
_symmetry.space_group_name_H-M   'P 1'
#
loop_
_entity.id
_entity.type
_entity.pdbx_description
1 polymer ?
#
loop_
_entity_poly.entity_id
_entity_poly.type
_entity_poly.pdbx_seq_one_letter_code
_entity_poly.pdbx_strand_id
1 'polypeptide(L)'
;MTSRISRRRFLGSSAIVAAGSFGPIHLVLGKTGVSRPMTRTLGRTGLEVTTLGLGGQASLQWTPEGVDPEPIIAKALDLGVNYFDTSNVYGASQVHFGDVFRRLNLVPGLPGYDEKKRRSIHVASKTMLRLARGSHPEVRGHSQGPAGSTAVDDLRRTLSQVFGDGQGNYSDEAYLDLFLIHNLNTLAEVDAIYEGLESPDPKAERIGALAALRDWRDGTNLTGLNPKEERRIRHIGFSSHSSSPVMIECLQRDEYGLIDAMLVAINANDRLYQSHQYNAIPVAAAKGVGIIAMKVFADGAMYTKPATWSRTPADVVRAVGAPQLPSRPLVQYSLTTPGIATAIIGIGHIDRDSAHCQLEQNLSAAQVRPESLAAGDRTGIEQLASKAKEGRTNYFQAEIQPLGAPREVAGARTPADGRQQVELTWQTAYAADHPITHYEIHRDATPLGRVAHQPQTTKQPFRFQDGTPGQAAHRYQIVTVDATGRTAPSEPLVV
;
A
#
# COMPACT_ATOMS: atom_id res chain seq x y z
N MET A 1 -37.91 -18.25 -46.13
CA MET A 1 -38.32 -17.67 -44.84
C MET A 1 -37.15 -16.91 -44.25
N THR A 2 -37.18 -15.61 -44.45
CA THR A 2 -36.22 -14.61 -44.00
C THR A 2 -36.63 -14.10 -42.62
N SER A 3 -35.71 -14.06 -41.65
CA SER A 3 -35.87 -13.21 -40.47
C SER A 3 -34.49 -12.86 -39.91
N ARG A 4 -34.11 -11.59 -40.13
CA ARG A 4 -32.91 -10.92 -39.64
C ARG A 4 -33.08 -10.65 -38.13
N ILE A 5 -32.14 -11.07 -37.30
CA ILE A 5 -32.01 -10.54 -35.93
C ILE A 5 -31.14 -9.28 -35.99
N SER A 6 -31.72 -8.16 -35.56
CA SER A 6 -31.23 -6.80 -35.80
C SER A 6 -30.04 -6.38 -34.93
N ARG A 7 -29.16 -5.52 -35.48
CA ARG A 7 -27.95 -4.93 -34.86
C ARG A 7 -28.24 -3.87 -33.77
N ARG A 8 -29.23 -4.07 -32.88
CA ARG A 8 -29.53 -3.14 -31.79
C ARG A 8 -29.69 -3.84 -30.44
N ARG A 9 -28.53 -4.14 -29.81
CA ARG A 9 -28.29 -4.13 -28.36
C ARG A 9 -26.79 -4.41 -28.11
N PHE A 10 -25.96 -3.51 -28.60
CA PHE A 10 -24.59 -3.33 -28.12
C PHE A 10 -24.68 -2.20 -27.10
N LEU A 11 -24.66 -2.56 -25.82
CA LEU A 11 -24.44 -1.74 -24.61
C LEU A 11 -25.26 -2.35 -23.46
N GLY A 12 -24.55 -2.79 -22.42
CA GLY A 12 -25.10 -3.22 -21.15
C GLY A 12 -24.96 -4.71 -20.90
N SER A 13 -24.30 -5.03 -19.79
CA SER A 13 -24.22 -6.34 -19.12
C SER A 13 -22.99 -7.20 -19.47
N SER A 14 -21.99 -7.16 -18.59
CA SER A 14 -21.07 -8.26 -18.34
C SER A 14 -21.91 -9.48 -17.92
N ALA A 15 -21.98 -10.52 -18.75
CA ALA A 15 -22.65 -11.77 -18.39
C ALA A 15 -21.62 -12.77 -17.83
N ILE A 16 -21.85 -13.19 -16.59
CA ILE A 16 -21.27 -14.38 -15.97
C ILE A 16 -21.82 -15.60 -16.71
N VAL A 17 -20.94 -16.54 -17.09
CA VAL A 17 -21.34 -17.91 -17.46
C VAL A 17 -20.74 -18.85 -16.42
N ALA A 18 -21.60 -19.40 -15.57
CA ALA A 18 -21.31 -20.59 -14.79
C ALA A 18 -22.08 -21.76 -15.42
N ALA A 19 -21.35 -22.71 -16.01
CA ALA A 19 -21.79 -24.08 -16.24
C ALA A 19 -20.53 -24.96 -16.34
N GLY A 20 -20.47 -25.98 -15.50
CA GLY A 20 -19.27 -26.75 -15.20
C GLY A 20 -18.68 -27.53 -16.38
N SER A 21 -17.36 -27.50 -16.45
CA SER A 21 -16.43 -28.52 -16.93
C SER A 21 -15.03 -27.92 -16.77
N PHE A 22 -14.06 -28.67 -16.25
CA PHE A 22 -12.65 -28.26 -16.25
C PHE A 22 -12.16 -28.21 -17.71
N GLY A 23 -12.41 -27.06 -18.37
CA GLY A 23 -11.89 -26.69 -19.69
C GLY A 23 -10.72 -25.71 -19.54
N PRO A 24 -9.89 -25.53 -20.60
CA PRO A 24 -8.60 -24.90 -20.48
C PRO A 24 -8.77 -23.46 -19.99
N ILE A 25 -7.87 -23.03 -19.09
CA ILE A 25 -7.69 -21.61 -18.77
C ILE A 25 -7.65 -20.88 -20.11
N HIS A 26 -8.69 -20.10 -20.41
CA HIS A 26 -8.70 -19.26 -21.59
C HIS A 26 -7.52 -18.30 -21.44
N LEU A 27 -6.43 -18.61 -22.13
CA LEU A 27 -5.38 -17.68 -22.47
C LEU A 27 -6.06 -16.58 -23.28
N VAL A 28 -6.56 -15.56 -22.60
CA VAL A 28 -6.94 -14.31 -23.24
C VAL A 28 -5.63 -13.64 -23.66
N LEU A 29 -5.09 -14.11 -24.79
CA LEU A 29 -4.01 -13.48 -25.55
C LEU A 29 -4.55 -12.29 -26.39
N GLY A 30 -5.63 -11.67 -25.92
CA GLY A 30 -6.39 -10.67 -26.67
C GLY A 30 -5.93 -9.25 -26.36
N LYS A 31 -5.40 -8.57 -27.38
CA LYS A 31 -5.33 -7.10 -27.45
C LYS A 31 -6.68 -6.48 -27.07
N THR A 32 -6.69 -5.66 -26.03
CA THR A 32 -7.78 -4.70 -25.78
C THR A 32 -7.14 -3.33 -25.60
N GLY A 33 -7.30 -2.46 -26.60
CA GLY A 33 -6.94 -1.06 -26.46
C GLY A 33 -7.80 -0.46 -25.35
N VAL A 34 -7.16 0.00 -24.28
CA VAL A 34 -7.84 0.71 -23.18
C VAL A 34 -7.95 2.17 -23.61
N SER A 35 -9.13 2.57 -24.06
CA SER A 35 -9.37 3.96 -24.51
C SER A 35 -9.61 4.93 -23.35
N ARG A 36 -10.13 4.43 -22.22
CA ARG A 36 -10.33 5.17 -20.98
C ARG A 36 -10.05 4.24 -19.79
N PRO A 37 -8.89 4.37 -19.13
CA PRO A 37 -8.59 3.56 -17.96
C PRO A 37 -9.63 3.75 -16.85
N MET A 38 -9.99 2.65 -16.17
CA MET A 38 -10.79 2.67 -14.96
C MET A 38 -10.06 3.48 -13.87
N THR A 39 -10.80 4.35 -13.20
CA THR A 39 -10.33 5.06 -11.99
C THR A 39 -11.03 4.56 -10.75
N ARG A 40 -10.40 4.80 -9.59
CA ARG A 40 -10.96 4.61 -8.26
C ARG A 40 -10.53 5.78 -7.37
N THR A 41 -11.38 6.16 -6.42
CA THR A 41 -11.00 7.12 -5.39
C THR A 41 -9.91 6.53 -4.48
N LEU A 42 -8.83 7.28 -4.26
CA LEU A 42 -7.74 6.89 -3.37
C LEU A 42 -8.09 7.24 -1.91
N GLY A 43 -9.00 6.47 -1.30
CA GLY A 43 -9.43 6.68 0.08
C GLY A 43 -9.87 8.12 0.36
N ARG A 44 -9.50 8.64 1.53
CA ARG A 44 -9.86 10.00 1.99
C ARG A 44 -9.12 11.12 1.27
N THR A 45 -8.13 10.81 0.41
CA THR A 45 -7.46 11.84 -0.40
C THR A 45 -8.42 12.50 -1.38
N GLY A 46 -9.45 11.77 -1.83
CA GLY A 46 -10.35 12.21 -2.90
C GLY A 46 -9.72 12.21 -4.30
N LEU A 47 -8.47 11.76 -4.47
CA LEU A 47 -7.83 11.65 -5.78
C LEU A 47 -8.46 10.51 -6.58
N GLU A 48 -8.82 10.76 -7.84
CA GLU A 48 -9.30 9.75 -8.78
C GLU A 48 -8.12 9.14 -9.53
N VAL A 49 -7.66 7.98 -9.09
CA VAL A 49 -6.46 7.33 -9.63
C VAL A 49 -6.82 6.19 -10.57
N THR A 50 -6.09 6.04 -11.68
CA THR A 50 -6.21 4.89 -12.56
C THR A 50 -5.85 3.61 -11.80
N THR A 51 -6.53 2.50 -12.09
CA THR A 51 -6.27 1.22 -11.42
C THR A 51 -4.85 0.69 -11.65
N LEU A 52 -4.19 1.11 -12.74
CA LEU A 52 -2.75 0.97 -12.91
C LEU A 52 -2.07 2.30 -12.62
N GLY A 53 -1.02 2.29 -11.79
CA GLY A 53 -0.04 3.36 -11.68
C GLY A 53 1.31 2.94 -12.25
N LEU A 54 2.09 3.90 -12.76
CA LEU A 54 3.46 3.64 -13.22
C LEU A 54 4.43 3.74 -12.03
N GLY A 55 5.08 2.62 -11.70
CA GLY A 55 6.10 2.58 -10.65
C GLY A 55 7.50 2.95 -11.17
N GLY A 56 8.22 3.77 -10.42
CA GLY A 56 9.55 4.29 -10.74
C GLY A 56 10.72 3.33 -10.50
N GLN A 57 10.46 2.08 -10.11
CA GLN A 57 11.48 1.02 -10.13
C GLN A 57 11.57 0.36 -11.53
N ALA A 58 12.13 -0.85 -11.62
CA ALA A 58 12.43 -1.53 -12.89
C ALA A 58 13.32 -0.64 -13.78
N SER A 59 12.98 -0.45 -15.06
CA SER A 59 13.83 0.31 -15.99
C SER A 59 13.94 1.80 -15.69
N LEU A 60 13.05 2.38 -14.86
CA LEU A 60 13.16 3.80 -14.47
C LEU A 60 14.23 4.01 -13.39
N GLN A 61 14.51 2.99 -12.58
CA GLN A 61 15.58 3.02 -11.57
C GLN A 61 16.87 2.37 -12.09
N TRP A 62 16.72 1.20 -12.72
CA TRP A 62 17.79 0.31 -13.14
C TRP A 62 17.75 0.15 -14.66
N THR A 63 18.07 1.20 -15.40
CA THR A 63 17.94 1.25 -16.87
C THR A 63 18.84 0.22 -17.57
N PRO A 64 18.28 -0.84 -18.20
CA PRO A 64 19.07 -1.82 -18.94
C PRO A 64 19.67 -1.21 -20.21
N GLU A 65 20.75 -1.81 -20.69
CA GLU A 65 21.32 -1.44 -21.99
C GLU A 65 20.26 -1.53 -23.10
N GLY A 66 20.22 -0.50 -23.96
CA GLY A 66 19.27 -0.39 -25.07
C GLY A 66 17.83 -0.04 -24.67
N VAL A 67 17.57 0.26 -23.39
CA VAL A 67 16.26 0.75 -22.93
C VAL A 67 16.33 2.25 -22.68
N ASP A 68 15.37 2.98 -23.25
CA ASP A 68 15.10 4.38 -22.91
C ASP A 68 13.90 4.43 -21.93
N PRO A 69 14.08 4.93 -20.69
CA PRO A 69 13.01 5.04 -19.71
C PRO A 69 11.95 6.09 -20.06
N GLU A 70 12.31 7.15 -20.79
CA GLU A 70 11.38 8.27 -21.06
C GLU A 70 10.17 7.86 -21.92
N PRO A 71 10.32 7.07 -23.00
CA PRO A 71 9.21 6.50 -23.75
C PRO A 71 8.23 5.68 -22.92
N ILE A 72 8.68 5.05 -21.82
CA ILE A 72 7.78 4.31 -20.92
C ILE A 72 6.83 5.29 -20.23
N ILE A 73 7.36 6.41 -19.73
CA ILE A 73 6.59 7.46 -19.06
C ILE A 73 5.65 8.16 -20.05
N ALA A 74 6.17 8.55 -21.22
CA ALA A 74 5.37 9.18 -22.27
C ALA A 74 4.22 8.27 -22.72
N LYS A 75 4.50 6.98 -22.95
CA LYS A 75 3.47 6.00 -23.33
C LYS A 75 2.42 5.81 -22.21
N ALA A 76 2.81 5.84 -20.94
CA ALA A 76 1.85 5.76 -19.84
C ALA A 76 0.89 6.96 -19.83
N LEU A 77 1.42 8.17 -20.01
CA LEU A 77 0.61 9.40 -20.15
C LEU A 77 -0.33 9.33 -21.37
N ASP A 78 0.16 8.86 -22.52
CA ASP A 78 -0.64 8.72 -23.74
C ASP A 78 -1.77 7.69 -23.59
N LEU A 79 -1.54 6.63 -22.80
CA LEU A 79 -2.55 5.63 -22.46
C LEU A 79 -3.53 6.11 -21.37
N GLY A 80 -3.35 7.32 -20.83
CA GLY A 80 -4.20 7.90 -19.81
C GLY A 80 -3.96 7.38 -18.39
N VAL A 81 -2.83 6.70 -18.13
CA VAL A 81 -2.40 6.40 -16.76
C VAL A 81 -2.14 7.72 -16.04
N ASN A 82 -2.71 7.88 -14.85
CA ASN A 82 -2.64 9.15 -14.14
C ASN A 82 -1.95 9.09 -12.78
N TYR A 83 -1.53 7.92 -12.30
CA TYR A 83 -0.80 7.81 -11.04
C TYR A 83 0.66 7.42 -11.29
N PHE A 84 1.59 8.26 -10.84
CA PHE A 84 3.03 8.11 -11.07
C PHE A 84 3.77 8.09 -9.74
N ASP A 85 4.55 7.04 -9.52
CA ASP A 85 5.22 6.79 -8.25
C ASP A 85 6.74 6.77 -8.43
N THR A 86 7.47 7.56 -7.65
CA THR A 86 8.94 7.58 -7.65
C THR A 86 9.48 7.67 -6.21
N SER A 87 10.79 7.82 -6.03
CA SER A 87 11.41 7.89 -4.71
C SER A 87 12.80 8.52 -4.76
N ASN A 88 13.21 9.10 -3.63
CA ASN A 88 14.54 9.65 -3.40
C ASN A 88 15.67 8.61 -3.34
N VAL A 89 15.33 7.33 -3.49
CA VAL A 89 16.25 6.19 -3.52
C VAL A 89 16.12 5.34 -4.80
N TYR A 90 15.42 5.82 -5.83
CA TYR A 90 15.16 5.10 -7.09
C TYR A 90 16.04 5.57 -8.26
N GLY A 91 17.32 5.84 -8.01
CA GLY A 91 18.24 6.13 -9.12
C GLY A 91 17.83 7.40 -9.87
N ALA A 92 17.86 7.31 -11.20
CA ALA A 92 17.48 8.40 -12.10
C ALA A 92 15.96 8.57 -12.30
N SER A 93 15.11 7.75 -11.64
CA SER A 93 13.65 7.75 -11.85
C SER A 93 13.02 9.14 -11.74
N GLN A 94 13.37 9.94 -10.71
CA GLN A 94 12.83 11.30 -10.55
C GLN A 94 13.24 12.23 -11.70
N VAL A 95 14.47 12.08 -12.20
CA VAL A 95 15.00 12.87 -13.32
C VAL A 95 14.27 12.51 -14.61
N HIS A 96 14.08 11.22 -14.90
CA HIS A 96 13.33 10.77 -16.07
C HIS A 96 11.89 11.30 -16.09
N PHE A 97 11.22 11.33 -14.93
CA PHE A 97 9.91 11.99 -14.82
C PHE A 97 10.00 13.49 -15.14
N GLY A 98 10.98 14.19 -14.56
CA GLY A 98 11.19 15.62 -14.83
C GLY A 98 11.43 15.94 -16.30
N ASP A 99 12.26 15.14 -16.98
CA ASP A 99 12.58 15.33 -18.41
C ASP A 99 11.34 15.20 -19.29
N VAL A 100 10.53 14.16 -19.05
CA VAL A 100 9.27 13.95 -19.78
C VAL A 100 8.24 15.02 -19.43
N PHE A 101 8.13 15.43 -18.15
CA PHE A 101 7.18 16.44 -17.73
C PHE A 101 7.51 17.81 -18.32
N ARG A 102 8.79 18.21 -18.40
CA ARG A 102 9.19 19.45 -19.09
C ARG A 102 8.84 19.39 -20.57
N ARG A 103 9.18 18.29 -21.25
CA ARG A 103 8.88 18.09 -22.67
C ARG A 103 7.39 18.11 -23.00
N LEU A 104 6.54 17.69 -22.06
CA LEU A 104 5.08 17.64 -22.21
C LEU A 104 4.36 18.81 -21.55
N ASN A 105 5.09 19.87 -21.18
CA ASN A 105 4.56 21.09 -20.55
C ASN A 105 3.77 20.84 -19.25
N LEU A 106 4.20 19.87 -18.43
CA LEU A 106 3.56 19.51 -17.18
C LEU A 106 4.19 20.18 -15.95
N VAL A 107 5.25 20.97 -16.15
CA VAL A 107 5.98 21.63 -15.05
C VAL A 107 5.44 23.05 -14.83
N PRO A 108 4.86 23.35 -13.64
CA PRO A 108 4.35 24.68 -13.33
C PRO A 108 5.43 25.77 -13.44
N GLY A 109 5.05 26.96 -13.88
CA GLY A 109 5.95 28.12 -14.05
C GLY A 109 6.85 28.10 -15.29
N LEU A 110 6.88 27.02 -16.09
CA LEU A 110 7.61 27.02 -17.37
C LEU A 110 6.75 27.54 -18.53
N PRO A 111 7.35 28.15 -19.57
CA PRO A 111 6.62 28.55 -20.77
C PRO A 111 5.85 27.37 -21.40
N GLY A 112 4.58 27.59 -21.71
CA GLY A 112 3.71 26.58 -22.32
C GLY A 112 3.04 25.61 -21.33
N TYR A 113 3.25 25.79 -20.01
CA TYR A 113 2.64 24.96 -18.96
C TYR A 113 1.14 24.70 -19.17
N ASP A 114 0.78 23.41 -19.25
CA ASP A 114 -0.60 22.93 -19.36
C ASP A 114 -1.11 22.54 -17.97
N GLU A 115 -1.70 23.52 -17.28
CA GLU A 115 -2.25 23.33 -15.94
C GLU A 115 -3.33 22.24 -15.91
N LYS A 116 -4.18 22.19 -16.93
CA LYS A 116 -5.27 21.20 -16.99
C LYS A 116 -4.71 19.79 -17.06
N LYS A 117 -3.68 19.57 -17.89
CA LYS A 117 -3.03 18.26 -18.00
C LYS A 117 -2.23 17.92 -16.74
N ARG A 118 -1.49 18.87 -16.14
CA ARG A 118 -0.80 18.62 -14.86
C ARG A 118 -1.76 18.24 -13.73
N ARG A 119 -2.92 18.90 -13.62
CA ARG A 119 -3.95 18.57 -12.62
C ARG A 119 -4.64 17.23 -12.87
N SER A 120 -4.58 16.72 -14.09
CA SER A 120 -5.15 15.41 -14.45
C SER A 120 -4.27 14.22 -14.03
N ILE A 121 -3.05 14.46 -13.57
CA ILE A 121 -2.12 13.44 -13.08
C ILE A 121 -1.77 13.63 -11.60
N HIS A 122 -1.42 12.53 -10.95
CA HIS A 122 -1.07 12.43 -9.54
C HIS A 122 0.35 11.90 -9.40
N VAL A 123 1.22 12.73 -8.84
CA VAL A 123 2.64 12.41 -8.69
C VAL A 123 2.98 12.18 -7.23
N ALA A 124 3.45 10.96 -6.93
CA ALA A 124 3.87 10.53 -5.62
C ALA A 124 5.40 10.35 -5.57
N SER A 125 6.02 10.82 -4.50
CA SER A 125 7.42 10.48 -4.18
C SER A 125 7.58 10.14 -2.70
N LYS A 126 8.77 9.75 -2.29
CA LYS A 126 9.04 9.24 -0.95
C LYS A 126 10.43 9.58 -0.46
N THR A 127 10.59 9.65 0.86
CA THR A 127 11.89 9.73 1.53
C THR A 127 12.16 8.45 2.32
N MET A 128 13.42 7.96 2.32
CA MET A 128 13.86 6.97 3.29
C MET A 128 14.52 7.59 4.52
N LEU A 129 14.26 8.85 4.84
CA LEU A 129 14.75 9.51 6.04
C LEU A 129 13.60 9.62 7.04
N ARG A 130 13.84 9.19 8.29
CA ARG A 130 12.81 9.17 9.34
C ARG A 130 12.75 10.46 10.15
N LEU A 131 13.82 11.24 10.09
CA LEU A 131 13.94 12.52 10.77
C LEU A 131 14.03 13.66 9.75
N ALA A 132 13.41 14.78 10.10
CA ALA A 132 13.54 16.06 9.45
C ALA A 132 14.60 16.96 10.12
N ARG A 133 15.03 16.60 11.34
CA ARG A 133 16.18 17.20 12.04
C ARG A 133 16.81 16.20 12.99
N GLY A 134 18.13 16.29 13.14
CA GLY A 134 18.90 15.47 14.07
C GLY A 134 19.15 14.05 13.55
N SER A 135 19.61 13.17 14.43
CA SER A 135 19.92 11.76 14.12
C SER A 135 19.39 10.84 15.21
N HIS A 136 19.16 9.57 14.87
CA HIS A 136 18.73 8.54 15.81
C HIS A 136 19.71 7.36 15.77
N PRO A 137 20.20 6.84 16.90
CA PRO A 137 21.21 5.79 16.91
C PRO A 137 20.71 4.46 16.31
N GLU A 138 19.44 4.14 16.54
CA GLU A 138 18.83 2.86 16.16
C GLU A 138 18.01 2.94 14.86
N VAL A 139 17.78 4.16 14.34
CA VAL A 139 16.93 4.38 13.17
C VAL A 139 17.80 4.99 12.08
N ARG A 140 18.00 4.19 11.02
CA ARG A 140 18.79 4.60 9.86
C ARG A 140 17.87 4.94 8.71
N GLY A 141 18.27 5.94 7.95
CA GLY A 141 17.65 6.27 6.69
C GLY A 141 18.63 6.11 5.54
N HIS A 142 18.08 6.18 4.33
CA HIS A 142 18.87 6.22 3.11
C HIS A 142 18.39 7.38 2.24
N SER A 143 19.29 7.99 1.50
CA SER A 143 18.97 9.02 0.53
C SER A 143 20.06 9.06 -0.52
N GLN A 144 19.70 9.46 -1.72
CA GLN A 144 20.64 9.80 -2.80
C GLN A 144 21.02 11.29 -2.80
N GLY A 145 20.56 12.05 -1.80
CA GLY A 145 21.05 13.39 -1.52
C GLY A 145 22.40 13.37 -0.80
N PRO A 146 23.01 14.55 -0.55
CA PRO A 146 24.25 14.67 0.20
C PRO A 146 24.19 14.01 1.59
N ALA A 147 25.33 13.62 2.13
CA ALA A 147 25.42 13.10 3.49
C ALA A 147 24.85 14.11 4.49
N GLY A 148 24.02 13.64 5.43
CA GLY A 148 23.31 14.50 6.37
C GLY A 148 21.97 15.07 5.87
N SER A 149 21.53 14.70 4.66
CA SER A 149 20.19 15.04 4.17
C SER A 149 19.10 14.61 5.15
N THR A 150 18.04 15.41 5.21
CA THR A 150 16.83 15.19 6.01
C THR A 150 15.62 14.86 5.14
N ALA A 151 14.51 14.45 5.76
CA ALA A 151 13.25 14.22 5.05
C ALA A 151 12.79 15.45 4.24
N VAL A 152 13.05 16.67 4.73
CA VAL A 152 12.72 17.92 4.03
C VAL A 152 13.64 18.17 2.84
N ASP A 153 14.92 17.82 2.95
CA ASP A 153 15.86 17.91 1.83
C ASP A 153 15.47 16.98 0.68
N ASP A 154 15.03 15.76 1.00
CA ASP A 154 14.48 14.81 0.03
C ASP A 154 13.21 15.35 -0.66
N LEU A 155 12.32 16.01 0.10
CA LEU A 155 11.15 16.68 -0.49
C LEU A 155 11.57 17.78 -1.47
N ARG A 156 12.45 18.70 -1.05
CA ARG A 156 12.95 19.80 -1.89
C ARG A 156 13.67 19.27 -3.14
N ARG A 157 14.50 18.23 -2.98
CA ARG A 157 15.20 17.57 -4.08
C ARG A 157 14.22 16.93 -5.06
N THR A 158 13.14 16.33 -4.58
CA THR A 158 12.09 15.78 -5.44
C THR A 158 11.43 16.89 -6.27
N LEU A 159 11.01 17.99 -5.64
CA LEU A 159 10.39 19.12 -6.33
C LEU A 159 11.31 19.68 -7.41
N SER A 160 12.60 19.82 -7.09
CA SER A 160 13.63 20.24 -8.03
C SER A 160 13.82 19.26 -9.19
N GLN A 161 13.89 17.95 -8.94
CA GLN A 161 14.16 16.97 -9.99
C GLN A 161 12.95 16.74 -10.92
N VAL A 162 11.74 16.73 -10.35
CA VAL A 162 10.51 16.41 -11.10
C VAL A 162 9.87 17.65 -11.72
N PHE A 163 9.94 18.81 -11.05
CA PHE A 163 9.26 20.05 -11.45
C PHE A 163 10.20 21.26 -11.52
N GLY A 164 11.50 21.03 -11.60
CA GLY A 164 12.51 22.08 -11.57
C GLY A 164 13.72 21.77 -12.44
N ASP A 165 14.85 22.37 -12.07
CA ASP A 165 16.13 22.26 -12.79
C ASP A 165 17.03 21.11 -12.31
N GLY A 166 16.60 20.36 -11.29
CA GLY A 166 17.39 19.29 -10.67
C GLY A 166 18.52 19.77 -9.75
N GLN A 167 18.73 21.09 -9.61
CA GLN A 167 19.83 21.71 -8.85
C GLN A 167 19.35 22.48 -7.60
N GLY A 168 18.08 22.31 -7.23
CA GLY A 168 17.46 22.89 -6.05
C GLY A 168 16.39 23.94 -6.36
N ASN A 169 16.25 24.36 -7.61
CA ASN A 169 15.29 25.38 -8.00
C ASN A 169 14.02 24.75 -8.60
N TYR A 170 12.87 25.28 -8.22
CA TYR A 170 11.55 24.93 -8.74
C TYR A 170 10.60 26.12 -8.57
N SER A 171 9.53 26.13 -9.34
CA SER A 171 8.50 27.19 -9.28
C SER A 171 7.75 27.17 -7.94
N ASP A 172 7.27 28.33 -7.50
CA ASP A 172 6.34 28.46 -6.38
C ASP A 172 4.94 27.87 -6.66
N GLU A 173 4.72 27.32 -7.86
CA GLU A 173 3.53 26.54 -8.18
C GLU A 173 3.78 25.03 -8.17
N ALA A 174 5.04 24.58 -7.99
CA ALA A 174 5.38 23.16 -7.96
C ALA A 174 4.80 22.47 -6.72
N TYR A 175 4.26 21.26 -6.92
CA TYR A 175 3.71 20.44 -5.83
C TYR A 175 3.72 18.95 -6.18
N LEU A 176 3.75 18.13 -5.13
CA LEU A 176 3.48 16.69 -5.18
C LEU A 176 2.06 16.41 -4.68
N ASP A 177 1.39 15.48 -5.34
CA ASP A 177 0.06 15.04 -4.93
C ASP A 177 0.15 14.19 -3.65
N LEU A 178 1.21 13.39 -3.51
CA LEU A 178 1.45 12.57 -2.33
C LEU A 178 2.94 12.50 -2.01
N PHE A 179 3.31 12.60 -0.73
CA PHE A 179 4.68 12.32 -0.28
C PHE A 179 4.68 11.27 0.83
N LEU A 180 5.40 10.18 0.63
CA LEU A 180 5.39 9.04 1.53
C LEU A 180 6.69 8.94 2.35
N ILE A 181 6.58 8.42 3.56
CA ILE A 181 7.73 7.91 4.31
C ILE A 181 7.98 6.45 3.89
N HIS A 182 9.20 6.15 3.40
CA HIS A 182 9.61 4.88 2.79
C HIS A 182 10.73 4.21 3.59
N ASN A 183 10.83 2.90 3.74
CA ASN A 183 9.80 1.89 3.87
C ASN A 183 9.80 1.53 5.37
N LEU A 184 8.69 1.67 6.08
CA LEU A 184 8.64 1.45 7.54
C LEU A 184 8.73 -0.04 7.89
N ASN A 185 9.73 -0.44 8.67
CA ASN A 185 9.96 -1.85 9.01
C ASN A 185 10.00 -2.17 10.51
N THR A 186 10.20 -1.17 11.38
CA THR A 186 10.34 -1.39 12.83
C THR A 186 9.48 -0.41 13.61
N LEU A 187 9.16 -0.74 14.87
CA LEU A 187 8.44 0.17 15.76
C LEU A 187 9.28 1.42 16.09
N ALA A 188 10.60 1.27 16.24
CA ALA A 188 11.50 2.41 16.43
C ALA A 188 11.47 3.39 15.24
N GLU A 189 11.32 2.90 14.00
CA GLU A 189 11.10 3.78 12.84
C GLU A 189 9.75 4.52 12.92
N VAL A 190 8.71 3.88 13.46
CA VAL A 190 7.42 4.54 13.72
C VAL A 190 7.60 5.61 14.79
N ASP A 191 8.23 5.29 15.92
CA ASP A 191 8.52 6.25 16.99
C ASP A 191 9.27 7.48 16.44
N ALA A 192 10.31 7.26 15.65
CA ALA A 192 11.13 8.33 15.07
C ALA A 192 10.36 9.26 14.13
N ILE A 193 9.44 8.74 13.31
CA ILE A 193 8.70 9.62 12.38
C ILE A 193 7.68 10.50 13.10
N TYR A 194 7.17 10.04 14.25
CA TYR A 194 6.20 10.75 15.09
C TYR A 194 6.86 11.74 16.07
N GLU A 195 8.18 11.68 16.26
CA GLU A 195 8.90 12.54 17.21
C GLU A 195 8.63 14.03 16.93
N GLY A 196 8.21 14.76 17.97
CA GLY A 196 7.88 16.19 17.87
C GLY A 196 6.54 16.53 17.20
N LEU A 197 5.69 15.54 16.88
CA LEU A 197 4.40 15.80 16.24
C LEU A 197 3.38 16.45 17.18
N GLU A 198 3.28 15.92 18.41
CA GLU A 198 2.30 16.34 19.42
C GLU A 198 2.60 17.74 19.99
N SER A 199 3.88 18.05 20.21
CA SER A 199 4.35 19.34 20.70
C SER A 199 5.54 19.81 19.85
N PRO A 200 5.29 20.37 18.66
CA PRO A 200 6.36 20.86 17.79
C PRO A 200 7.12 22.01 18.43
N ASP A 201 8.45 21.94 18.38
CA ASP A 201 9.34 23.00 18.85
C ASP A 201 10.43 23.30 17.79
N PRO A 202 10.48 24.53 17.25
CA PRO A 202 11.55 24.96 16.34
C PRO A 202 12.96 24.84 16.89
N LYS A 203 13.14 24.67 18.20
CA LYS A 203 14.43 24.49 18.88
C LYS A 203 14.73 23.04 19.25
N ALA A 204 13.82 22.09 18.98
CA ALA A 204 14.05 20.68 19.27
C ALA A 204 15.31 20.17 18.53
N GLU A 205 16.08 19.33 19.23
CA GLU A 205 17.28 18.69 18.68
C GLU A 205 16.93 17.65 17.60
N ARG A 206 15.77 17.00 17.75
CA ARG A 206 15.23 16.03 16.80
C ARG A 206 13.79 16.34 16.45
N ILE A 207 13.46 16.17 15.18
CA ILE A 207 12.11 16.34 14.64
C ILE A 207 11.87 15.20 13.67
N GLY A 208 10.79 14.45 13.88
CA GLY A 208 10.37 13.36 13.02
C GLY A 208 9.87 13.83 11.66
N ALA A 209 9.96 12.96 10.66
CA ALA A 209 9.55 13.28 9.30
C ALA A 209 8.07 13.67 9.22
N LEU A 210 7.17 13.01 9.97
CA LEU A 210 5.73 13.30 9.89
C LEU A 210 5.38 14.70 10.39
N ALA A 211 6.06 15.16 11.46
CA ALA A 211 5.88 16.51 12.01
C ALA A 211 6.25 17.58 10.98
N ALA A 212 7.39 17.43 10.30
CA ALA A 212 7.80 18.37 9.26
C ALA A 212 6.92 18.27 8.02
N LEU A 213 6.55 17.07 7.57
CA LEU A 213 5.68 16.92 6.40
C LEU A 213 4.29 17.56 6.63
N ARG A 214 3.76 17.57 7.86
CA ARG A 214 2.54 18.33 8.19
C ARG A 214 2.69 19.81 7.84
N ASP A 215 3.82 20.43 8.20
CA ASP A 215 4.10 21.82 7.86
C ASP A 215 4.05 22.08 6.34
N TRP A 216 4.65 21.18 5.55
CA TRP A 216 4.68 21.29 4.09
C TRP A 216 3.35 20.98 3.40
N ARG A 217 2.45 20.26 4.07
CA ARG A 217 1.08 19.97 3.60
C ARG A 217 0.12 21.12 3.88
N ASP A 218 0.26 21.68 5.08
CA ASP A 218 -0.67 22.65 5.63
C ASP A 218 -0.24 24.10 5.36
N GLY A 219 1.03 24.31 4.97
CA GLY A 219 1.60 25.65 4.80
C GLY A 219 1.85 26.31 6.16
N THR A 220 2.33 25.55 7.13
CA THR A 220 2.68 26.04 8.48
C THR A 220 4.18 25.93 8.71
N ASN A 221 4.66 26.45 9.84
CA ASN A 221 6.06 26.35 10.25
C ASN A 221 6.21 25.96 11.74
N LEU A 222 5.39 25.03 12.21
CA LEU A 222 5.37 24.60 13.62
C LEU A 222 6.72 23.99 14.06
N THR A 223 7.40 23.31 13.14
CA THR A 223 8.71 22.68 13.36
C THR A 223 9.90 23.61 13.13
N GLY A 224 9.67 24.82 12.60
CA GLY A 224 10.74 25.71 12.12
C GLY A 224 11.44 25.24 10.83
N LEU A 225 10.99 24.16 10.19
CA LEU A 225 11.61 23.57 8.99
C LEU A 225 10.92 23.96 7.67
N ASN A 226 9.91 24.85 7.74
CA ASN A 226 9.22 25.43 6.59
C ASN A 226 9.07 26.95 6.76
N PRO A 227 10.16 27.73 6.83
CA PRO A 227 10.13 29.15 7.21
C PRO A 227 9.38 30.06 6.23
N LYS A 228 9.12 29.56 5.01
CA LYS A 228 8.34 30.26 3.99
C LYS A 228 6.87 29.82 3.96
N GLU A 229 6.45 28.97 4.89
CA GLU A 229 5.08 28.44 4.97
C GLU A 229 4.62 27.83 3.63
N GLU A 230 5.54 27.14 2.97
CA GLU A 230 5.30 26.57 1.66
C GLU A 230 4.28 25.42 1.72
N ARG A 231 3.40 25.34 0.72
CA ARG A 231 2.40 24.27 0.60
C ARG A 231 2.69 23.39 -0.61
N ARG A 232 3.69 22.51 -0.49
CA ARG A 232 4.24 21.73 -1.62
C ARG A 232 3.75 20.29 -1.72
N ILE A 233 3.06 19.76 -0.71
CA ILE A 233 2.48 18.43 -0.76
C ILE A 233 0.98 18.51 -0.49
N ARG A 234 0.17 17.70 -1.19
CA ARG A 234 -1.28 17.66 -0.96
C ARG A 234 -1.66 16.63 0.11
N HIS A 235 -1.01 15.48 0.07
CA HIS A 235 -1.26 14.36 0.96
C HIS A 235 0.04 13.78 1.52
N ILE A 236 -0.04 13.17 2.70
CA ILE A 236 1.08 12.47 3.34
C ILE A 236 0.74 10.98 3.41
N GLY A 237 1.72 10.11 3.23
CA GLY A 237 1.51 8.68 3.39
C GLY A 237 2.73 7.97 3.98
N PHE A 238 2.64 6.65 4.04
CA PHE A 238 3.80 5.80 4.29
C PHE A 238 3.75 4.57 3.40
N SER A 239 4.88 3.87 3.30
CA SER A 239 4.95 2.59 2.62
C SER A 239 5.57 1.53 3.52
N SER A 240 5.10 0.28 3.39
CA SER A 240 5.78 -0.86 4.00
C SER A 240 5.78 -2.10 3.10
N HIS A 241 6.89 -2.84 3.12
CA HIS A 241 6.98 -4.16 2.50
C HIS A 241 6.71 -5.31 3.47
N SER A 242 7.04 -5.14 4.76
CA SER A 242 7.43 -6.27 5.60
C SER A 242 6.43 -6.66 6.68
N SER A 243 6.05 -5.71 7.54
CA SER A 243 5.47 -6.01 8.85
C SER A 243 4.08 -5.39 9.03
N SER A 244 3.05 -6.23 9.04
CA SER A 244 1.68 -5.84 9.41
C SER A 244 1.61 -5.17 10.78
N PRO A 245 2.25 -5.68 11.86
CA PRO A 245 2.30 -5.00 13.16
C PRO A 245 2.78 -3.55 13.07
N VAL A 246 3.86 -3.29 12.31
CA VAL A 246 4.44 -1.94 12.18
C VAL A 246 3.51 -1.00 11.40
N MET A 247 2.87 -1.49 10.35
CA MET A 247 1.88 -0.71 9.62
C MET A 247 0.66 -0.37 10.49
N ILE A 248 0.16 -1.36 11.25
CA ILE A 248 -0.96 -1.17 12.18
C ILE A 248 -0.59 -0.17 13.27
N GLU A 249 0.62 -0.26 13.83
CA GLU A 249 1.13 0.73 14.79
C GLU A 249 1.08 2.14 14.23
N CYS A 250 1.66 2.32 13.04
CA CYS A 250 1.71 3.61 12.35
C CYS A 250 0.31 4.19 12.12
N LEU A 251 -0.66 3.35 11.71
CA LEU A 251 -2.04 3.76 11.48
C LEU A 251 -2.80 4.06 12.79
N GLN A 252 -2.58 3.27 13.84
CA GLN A 252 -3.26 3.44 15.12
C GLN A 252 -2.85 4.72 15.85
N ARG A 253 -1.59 5.14 15.70
CA ARG A 253 -1.07 6.39 16.28
C ARG A 253 -1.48 7.66 15.53
N ASP A 254 -1.98 7.53 14.30
CA ASP A 254 -2.47 8.69 13.54
C ASP A 254 -3.82 9.17 14.06
N GLU A 255 -3.79 9.95 15.14
CA GLU A 255 -4.97 10.59 15.74
C GLU A 255 -5.36 11.89 15.03
N TYR A 256 -4.41 12.52 14.34
CA TYR A 256 -4.60 13.79 13.62
C TYR A 256 -5.11 13.61 12.18
N GLY A 257 -5.18 12.38 11.68
CA GLY A 257 -5.59 12.10 10.30
C GLY A 257 -4.56 12.60 9.28
N LEU A 258 -3.27 12.50 9.56
CA LEU A 258 -2.19 12.92 8.66
C LEU A 258 -1.87 11.89 7.60
N ILE A 259 -2.06 10.59 7.87
CA ILE A 259 -1.68 9.52 6.95
C ILE A 259 -2.81 9.26 5.96
N ASP A 260 -2.75 9.87 4.79
CA ASP A 260 -3.81 9.78 3.78
C ASP A 260 -3.70 8.54 2.88
N ALA A 261 -2.49 8.00 2.73
CA ALA A 261 -2.25 6.82 1.90
C ALA A 261 -1.24 5.84 2.49
N MET A 262 -1.46 4.55 2.21
CA MET A 262 -0.58 3.44 2.53
C MET A 262 -0.21 2.68 1.25
N LEU A 263 1.08 2.68 0.92
CA LEU A 263 1.64 1.84 -0.14
C LEU A 263 2.14 0.51 0.46
N VAL A 264 1.52 -0.61 0.09
CA VAL A 264 1.73 -1.91 0.73
C VAL A 264 2.08 -2.99 -0.29
N ALA A 265 2.97 -3.90 0.09
CA ALA A 265 3.20 -5.10 -0.70
C ALA A 265 1.97 -6.01 -0.69
N ILE A 266 1.44 -6.38 -1.86
CA ILE A 266 0.32 -7.32 -1.94
C ILE A 266 0.31 -8.02 -3.30
N ASN A 267 0.37 -9.35 -3.27
CA ASN A 267 0.30 -10.21 -4.44
C ASN A 267 -0.27 -11.59 -4.06
N ALA A 268 -0.36 -12.49 -5.04
CA ALA A 268 -0.97 -13.82 -4.89
C ALA A 268 -0.24 -14.77 -3.91
N ASN A 269 0.96 -14.44 -3.45
CA ASN A 269 1.68 -15.20 -2.42
C ASN A 269 1.57 -14.59 -1.01
N ASP A 270 0.80 -13.52 -0.80
CA ASP A 270 0.66 -12.84 0.50
C ASP A 270 0.26 -13.76 1.66
N ARG A 271 -0.61 -14.75 1.39
CA ARG A 271 -1.07 -15.72 2.41
C ARG A 271 -0.01 -16.73 2.85
N LEU A 272 1.10 -16.83 2.12
CA LEU A 272 2.25 -17.68 2.48
C LEU A 272 3.24 -16.96 3.43
N TYR A 273 2.96 -15.70 3.75
CA TYR A 273 3.76 -14.80 4.58
C TYR A 273 2.89 -14.15 5.64
N GLN A 274 3.40 -13.13 6.34
CA GLN A 274 2.57 -12.31 7.21
C GLN A 274 1.55 -11.53 6.39
N SER A 275 0.34 -12.10 6.28
CA SER A 275 -0.68 -11.63 5.36
C SER A 275 -1.10 -10.19 5.65
N HIS A 276 -0.81 -9.28 4.73
CA HIS A 276 -1.24 -7.89 4.86
C HIS A 276 -2.74 -7.75 4.57
N GLN A 277 -3.31 -8.61 3.70
CA GLN A 277 -4.73 -8.57 3.33
C GLN A 277 -5.67 -8.93 4.49
N TYR A 278 -5.19 -9.65 5.50
CA TYR A 278 -5.98 -9.98 6.69
C TYR A 278 -5.56 -9.22 7.95
N ASN A 279 -4.57 -8.33 7.85
CA ASN A 279 -4.06 -7.54 8.97
C ASN A 279 -4.06 -6.04 8.65
N ALA A 280 -2.97 -5.50 8.08
CA ALA A 280 -2.80 -4.05 7.92
C ALA A 280 -3.78 -3.40 6.93
N ILE A 281 -4.12 -4.08 5.83
CA ILE A 281 -5.01 -3.55 4.78
C ILE A 281 -6.42 -3.23 5.34
N PRO A 282 -7.08 -4.14 6.07
CA PRO A 282 -8.36 -3.84 6.73
C PRO A 282 -8.31 -2.64 7.68
N VAL A 283 -7.20 -2.44 8.42
CA VAL A 283 -7.06 -1.30 9.34
C VAL A 283 -6.95 0.02 8.57
N ALA A 284 -6.15 0.04 7.49
CA ALA A 284 -6.05 1.21 6.62
C ALA A 284 -7.41 1.55 5.98
N ALA A 285 -8.12 0.53 5.47
CA ALA A 285 -9.44 0.69 4.86
C ALA A 285 -10.45 1.26 5.86
N ALA A 286 -10.48 0.74 7.10
CA ALA A 286 -11.38 1.22 8.15
C ALA A 286 -11.07 2.66 8.59
N LYS A 287 -9.83 3.14 8.45
CA LYS A 287 -9.45 4.56 8.65
C LYS A 287 -9.73 5.45 7.44
N GLY A 288 -10.23 4.90 6.34
CA GLY A 288 -10.40 5.61 5.07
C GLY A 288 -9.08 5.96 4.39
N VAL A 289 -7.96 5.33 4.76
CA VAL A 289 -6.66 5.56 4.13
C VAL A 289 -6.66 4.96 2.72
N GLY A 290 -6.15 5.71 1.73
CA GLY A 290 -6.01 5.22 0.37
C GLY A 290 -4.96 4.12 0.28
N ILE A 291 -5.30 2.94 -0.27
CA ILE A 291 -4.40 1.79 -0.29
C ILE A 291 -3.86 1.58 -1.72
N ILE A 292 -2.55 1.55 -1.84
CA ILE A 292 -1.83 1.37 -3.09
C ILE A 292 -1.09 0.03 -3.03
N ALA A 293 -1.29 -0.81 -4.02
CA ALA A 293 -0.59 -2.09 -4.14
C ALA A 293 0.78 -1.91 -4.80
N MET A 294 1.79 -2.57 -4.26
CA MET A 294 3.08 -2.79 -4.91
C MET A 294 3.50 -4.25 -4.83
N LYS A 295 4.62 -4.57 -5.50
CA LYS A 295 5.20 -5.92 -5.55
C LYS A 295 4.26 -6.97 -6.15
N VAL A 296 3.41 -6.54 -7.09
CA VAL A 296 2.46 -7.41 -7.84
C VAL A 296 3.15 -8.64 -8.43
N PHE A 297 4.37 -8.49 -8.96
CA PHE A 297 5.20 -9.57 -9.52
C PHE A 297 6.44 -9.89 -8.68
N ALA A 298 6.47 -9.50 -7.41
CA ALA A 298 7.58 -9.70 -6.49
C ALA A 298 8.96 -9.25 -7.03
N ASP A 299 9.06 -8.03 -7.56
CA ASP A 299 10.30 -7.50 -8.17
C ASP A 299 10.83 -8.39 -9.33
N GLY A 300 9.91 -9.02 -10.07
CA GLY A 300 10.23 -9.95 -11.15
C GLY A 300 10.60 -11.36 -10.69
N ALA A 301 10.68 -11.63 -9.38
CA ALA A 301 11.02 -12.94 -8.83
C ALA A 301 9.97 -14.02 -9.11
N MET A 302 8.74 -13.64 -9.46
CA MET A 302 7.74 -14.60 -9.95
C MET A 302 8.10 -15.18 -11.34
N TYR A 303 9.03 -14.55 -12.06
CA TYR A 303 9.45 -14.95 -13.40
C TYR A 303 10.90 -15.43 -13.41
N THR A 304 11.79 -14.73 -14.12
CA THR A 304 13.12 -15.22 -14.45
C THR A 304 14.17 -14.89 -13.39
N LYS A 305 13.95 -13.85 -12.58
CA LYS A 305 14.94 -13.35 -11.63
C LYS A 305 14.94 -14.17 -10.33
N PRO A 306 16.08 -14.33 -9.61
CA PRO A 306 16.12 -14.77 -8.21
C PRO A 306 15.18 -13.98 -7.28
N ALA A 307 14.78 -14.59 -6.16
CA ALA A 307 13.98 -13.94 -5.11
C ALA A 307 14.86 -13.05 -4.22
N THR A 308 15.39 -11.98 -4.82
CA THR A 308 16.29 -11.01 -4.20
C THR A 308 16.00 -9.60 -4.73
N TRP A 309 16.44 -8.57 -4.00
CA TRP A 309 16.31 -7.17 -4.43
C TRP A 309 17.08 -6.88 -5.70
N SER A 310 16.49 -6.11 -6.61
CA SER A 310 17.19 -5.58 -7.81
C SER A 310 18.29 -4.63 -7.36
N ARG A 311 19.51 -4.86 -7.84
CA ARG A 311 20.69 -4.05 -7.55
C ARG A 311 21.38 -3.52 -8.80
N THR A 312 21.05 -4.09 -9.96
CA THR A 312 21.66 -3.73 -11.24
C THR A 312 20.61 -3.74 -12.36
N PRO A 313 20.90 -3.08 -13.49
CA PRO A 313 20.05 -3.17 -14.67
C PRO A 313 19.81 -4.59 -15.21
N ALA A 314 20.75 -5.52 -14.99
CA ALA A 314 20.61 -6.92 -15.42
C ALA A 314 19.50 -7.67 -14.66
N ASP A 315 19.09 -7.17 -13.49
CA ASP A 315 18.01 -7.76 -12.70
C ASP A 315 16.61 -7.46 -13.27
N VAL A 316 16.49 -6.49 -14.18
CA VAL A 316 15.18 -6.03 -14.66
C VAL A 316 14.55 -7.07 -15.60
N VAL A 317 13.38 -7.59 -15.19
CA VAL A 317 12.59 -8.50 -16.01
C VAL A 317 11.83 -7.74 -17.09
N ARG A 318 12.09 -8.09 -18.35
CA ARG A 318 11.55 -7.43 -19.55
C ARG A 318 10.40 -8.19 -20.24
N ALA A 319 9.97 -9.32 -19.69
CA ALA A 319 8.93 -10.18 -20.28
C ALA A 319 7.52 -9.87 -19.74
N VAL A 320 6.50 -10.09 -20.57
CA VAL A 320 5.08 -10.01 -20.17
C VAL A 320 4.56 -11.37 -19.73
N GLY A 321 4.71 -11.70 -18.44
CA GLY A 321 4.25 -13.00 -17.94
C GLY A 321 5.00 -14.18 -18.55
N ALA A 322 4.51 -15.39 -18.28
CA ALA A 322 4.96 -16.63 -18.92
C ALA A 322 3.76 -17.56 -19.16
N PRO A 323 3.81 -18.53 -20.11
CA PRO A 323 2.71 -19.46 -20.34
C PRO A 323 2.22 -20.18 -19.07
N GLN A 324 3.15 -20.55 -18.21
CA GLN A 324 2.89 -21.21 -16.93
C GLN A 324 2.47 -20.26 -15.80
N LEU A 325 2.67 -18.95 -15.97
CA LEU A 325 2.33 -17.92 -15.00
C LEU A 325 1.93 -16.63 -15.74
N PRO A 326 0.70 -16.55 -16.26
CA PRO A 326 0.22 -15.35 -16.92
C PRO A 326 0.18 -14.15 -15.96
N SER A 327 0.51 -12.95 -16.45
CA SER A 327 0.57 -11.73 -15.63
C SER A 327 -0.82 -11.23 -15.21
N ARG A 328 -1.82 -11.37 -16.08
CA ARG A 328 -3.18 -10.86 -15.87
C ARG A 328 -3.81 -11.28 -14.53
N PRO A 329 -3.89 -12.57 -14.17
CA PRO A 329 -4.47 -12.97 -12.89
C PRO A 329 -3.73 -12.39 -11.68
N LEU A 330 -2.40 -12.20 -11.76
CA LEU A 330 -1.62 -11.63 -10.65
C LEU A 330 -1.95 -10.14 -10.44
N VAL A 331 -2.08 -9.38 -11.53
CA VAL A 331 -2.53 -7.97 -11.47
C VAL A 331 -3.96 -7.89 -10.91
N GLN A 332 -4.86 -8.74 -11.42
CA GLN A 332 -6.25 -8.77 -10.97
C GLN A 332 -6.37 -9.17 -9.50
N TYR A 333 -5.58 -10.15 -9.02
CA TYR A 333 -5.56 -10.55 -7.62
C TYR A 333 -5.22 -9.38 -6.71
N SER A 334 -4.12 -8.66 -6.98
CA SER A 334 -3.71 -7.50 -6.19
C SER A 334 -4.79 -6.41 -6.20
N LEU A 335 -5.40 -6.11 -7.35
CA LEU A 335 -6.41 -5.05 -7.49
C LEU A 335 -7.81 -5.41 -6.97
N THR A 336 -8.09 -6.70 -6.74
CA THR A 336 -9.35 -7.18 -6.15
C THR A 336 -9.20 -7.54 -4.68
N THR A 337 -7.98 -7.47 -4.12
CA THR A 337 -7.83 -7.44 -2.67
C THR A 337 -8.62 -6.24 -2.12
N PRO A 338 -9.54 -6.44 -1.16
CA PRO A 338 -10.42 -5.39 -0.68
C PRO A 338 -9.67 -4.14 -0.22
N GLY A 339 -10.14 -2.96 -0.64
CA GLY A 339 -9.56 -1.66 -0.28
C GLY A 339 -8.46 -1.13 -1.22
N ILE A 340 -7.89 -1.94 -2.11
CA ILE A 340 -6.86 -1.47 -3.06
C ILE A 340 -7.48 -0.52 -4.11
N ALA A 341 -6.96 0.71 -4.23
CA ALA A 341 -7.40 1.69 -5.21
C ALA A 341 -6.61 1.59 -6.53
N THR A 342 -5.30 1.45 -6.44
CA THR A 342 -4.40 1.34 -7.61
C THR A 342 -3.24 0.40 -7.32
N ALA A 343 -2.65 -0.17 -8.37
CA ALA A 343 -1.45 -0.97 -8.29
C ALA A 343 -0.31 -0.29 -9.06
N ILE A 344 0.78 0.04 -8.37
CA ILE A 344 1.98 0.56 -9.03
C ILE A 344 2.83 -0.60 -9.54
N ILE A 345 3.07 -0.62 -10.84
CA ILE A 345 3.84 -1.68 -11.49
C ILE A 345 5.00 -1.05 -12.25
N GLY A 346 6.22 -1.47 -11.91
CA GLY A 346 7.41 -1.10 -12.65
C GLY A 346 7.44 -1.80 -14.01
N ILE A 347 7.88 -1.08 -15.04
CA ILE A 347 7.94 -1.56 -16.41
C ILE A 347 9.40 -1.75 -16.81
N GLY A 348 9.75 -2.96 -17.23
CA GLY A 348 11.07 -3.30 -17.76
C GLY A 348 11.20 -2.99 -19.25
N HIS A 349 10.12 -3.15 -20.01
CA HIS A 349 10.12 -3.01 -21.47
C HIS A 349 8.74 -2.61 -22.02
N ILE A 350 8.77 -1.77 -23.06
CA ILE A 350 7.60 -1.45 -23.89
C ILE A 350 7.88 -1.86 -25.34
N ASP A 351 6.83 -2.30 -26.02
CA ASP A 351 6.88 -2.72 -27.42
C ASP A 351 5.81 -1.97 -28.22
N ARG A 352 5.98 -1.92 -29.55
CA ARG A 352 4.96 -1.44 -30.50
C ARG A 352 3.81 -2.43 -30.64
N ASP A 353 4.10 -3.72 -30.53
CA ASP A 353 3.08 -4.74 -30.42
C ASP A 353 2.56 -4.82 -28.99
N SER A 354 1.29 -4.43 -28.80
CA SER A 354 0.60 -4.50 -27.52
C SER A 354 0.72 -5.86 -26.81
N ALA A 355 0.84 -6.97 -27.55
CA ALA A 355 1.00 -8.30 -26.96
C ALA A 355 2.32 -8.47 -26.20
N HIS A 356 3.36 -7.75 -26.61
CA HIS A 356 4.70 -7.79 -26.02
C HIS A 356 5.01 -6.56 -25.14
N CYS A 357 4.10 -5.59 -25.09
CA CYS A 357 4.26 -4.39 -24.25
C CYS A 357 3.76 -4.63 -22.82
N GLN A 358 4.68 -4.68 -21.84
CA GLN A 358 4.31 -4.87 -20.43
C GLN A 358 3.33 -3.81 -19.94
N LEU A 359 3.51 -2.54 -20.32
CA LEU A 359 2.63 -1.45 -19.91
C LEU A 359 1.19 -1.65 -20.38
N GLU A 360 0.96 -1.96 -21.66
CA GLU A 360 -0.39 -2.18 -22.20
C GLU A 360 -1.04 -3.45 -21.63
N GLN A 361 -0.27 -4.51 -21.43
CA GLN A 361 -0.76 -5.76 -20.86
C GLN A 361 -1.17 -5.60 -19.39
N ASN A 362 -0.34 -4.90 -18.61
CA ASN A 362 -0.66 -4.55 -17.23
C ASN A 362 -1.87 -3.61 -17.17
N LEU A 363 -1.97 -2.64 -18.07
CA LEU A 363 -3.11 -1.71 -18.13
C LEU A 363 -4.40 -2.45 -18.46
N SER A 364 -4.38 -3.33 -19.46
CA SER A 364 -5.53 -4.18 -19.81
C SER A 364 -5.94 -5.07 -18.64
N ALA A 365 -4.99 -5.66 -17.93
CA ALA A 365 -5.26 -6.50 -16.76
C ALA A 365 -5.85 -5.71 -15.58
N ALA A 366 -5.46 -4.44 -15.43
CA ALA A 366 -5.93 -3.56 -14.37
C ALA A 366 -7.38 -3.09 -14.53
N GLN A 367 -8.03 -3.36 -15.67
CA GLN A 367 -9.44 -3.03 -15.92
C GLN A 367 -10.39 -4.01 -15.22
N VAL A 368 -10.35 -4.02 -13.88
CA VAL A 368 -11.07 -4.98 -13.02
C VAL A 368 -11.81 -4.24 -11.91
N ARG A 369 -13.04 -4.64 -11.57
CA ARG A 369 -13.77 -4.08 -10.41
C ARG A 369 -13.36 -4.80 -9.12
N PRO A 370 -13.40 -4.16 -7.93
CA PRO A 370 -12.94 -4.77 -6.67
C PRO A 370 -13.46 -6.19 -6.39
N GLU A 371 -14.74 -6.45 -6.68
CA GLU A 371 -15.40 -7.73 -6.37
C GLU A 371 -15.44 -8.69 -7.58
N SER A 372 -14.54 -8.54 -8.56
CA SER A 372 -14.61 -9.33 -9.80
C SER A 372 -14.08 -10.75 -9.69
N LEU A 373 -13.35 -11.09 -8.63
CA LEU A 373 -12.83 -12.46 -8.41
C LEU A 373 -13.62 -13.15 -7.30
N ALA A 374 -14.19 -14.31 -7.59
CA ALA A 374 -14.80 -15.16 -6.58
C ALA A 374 -13.72 -15.80 -5.68
N ALA A 375 -14.11 -16.31 -4.52
CA ALA A 375 -13.18 -16.97 -3.59
C ALA A 375 -12.44 -18.16 -4.22
N GLY A 376 -13.11 -18.91 -5.10
CA GLY A 376 -12.50 -20.00 -5.87
C GLY A 376 -11.42 -19.51 -6.85
N ASP A 377 -11.67 -18.39 -7.54
CA ASP A 377 -10.70 -17.79 -8.47
C ASP A 377 -9.45 -17.33 -7.71
N ARG A 378 -9.63 -16.68 -6.56
CA ARG A 378 -8.51 -16.23 -5.71
C ARG A 378 -7.64 -17.41 -5.28
N THR A 379 -8.25 -18.48 -4.78
CA THR A 379 -7.53 -19.71 -4.40
C THR A 379 -6.77 -20.32 -5.58
N GLY A 380 -7.37 -20.36 -6.77
CA GLY A 380 -6.71 -20.86 -7.98
C GLY A 380 -5.49 -20.03 -8.39
N ILE A 381 -5.57 -18.69 -8.26
CA ILE A 381 -4.45 -17.79 -8.54
C ILE A 381 -3.33 -17.93 -7.50
N GLU A 382 -3.68 -18.12 -6.22
CA GLU A 382 -2.70 -18.40 -5.16
C GLU A 382 -1.95 -19.71 -5.42
N GLN A 383 -2.67 -20.78 -5.79
CA GLN A 383 -2.06 -22.06 -6.18
C GLN A 383 -1.19 -21.96 -7.44
N LEU A 384 -1.53 -21.06 -8.35
CA LEU A 384 -0.73 -20.80 -9.54
C LEU A 384 0.56 -20.05 -9.17
N ALA A 385 0.44 -18.99 -8.36
CA ALA A 385 1.56 -18.16 -7.93
C ALA A 385 2.53 -18.92 -6.99
N SER A 386 2.03 -19.85 -6.19
CA SER A 386 2.85 -20.67 -5.28
C SER A 386 3.78 -21.64 -6.02
N LYS A 387 3.54 -21.92 -7.31
CA LYS A 387 4.48 -22.69 -8.12
C LYS A 387 5.74 -21.91 -8.47
N ALA A 388 5.65 -20.57 -8.53
CA ALA A 388 6.81 -19.74 -8.76
C ALA A 388 7.74 -19.83 -7.54
N LYS A 389 8.90 -20.46 -7.74
CA LYS A 389 9.91 -20.68 -6.70
C LYS A 389 9.32 -21.28 -5.41
N GLU A 390 8.35 -22.18 -5.55
CA GLU A 390 7.69 -22.85 -4.42
C GLU A 390 7.09 -21.85 -3.40
N GLY A 391 6.58 -20.72 -3.89
CA GLY A 391 5.92 -19.70 -3.08
C GLY A 391 6.88 -18.76 -2.37
N ARG A 392 8.20 -18.98 -2.48
CA ARG A 392 9.25 -18.22 -1.78
C ARG A 392 9.62 -16.91 -2.49
N THR A 393 8.64 -16.23 -3.09
CA THR A 393 8.87 -15.01 -3.88
C THR A 393 8.82 -13.73 -3.08
N ASN A 394 8.13 -13.71 -1.92
CA ASN A 394 7.96 -12.48 -1.14
C ASN A 394 9.03 -12.37 -0.04
N TYR A 395 10.30 -12.42 -0.46
CA TYR A 395 11.49 -12.27 0.39
C TYR A 395 11.57 -10.92 1.14
N PHE A 396 10.65 -10.00 0.85
CA PHE A 396 10.52 -8.67 1.44
C PHE A 396 9.40 -8.59 2.50
N GLN A 397 8.58 -9.64 2.63
CA GLN A 397 7.55 -9.78 3.66
C GLN A 397 8.08 -10.59 4.85
N ALA A 398 7.60 -10.27 6.06
CA ALA A 398 7.86 -11.11 7.23
C ALA A 398 7.27 -12.51 7.04
N GLU A 399 7.90 -13.51 7.67
CA GLU A 399 7.45 -14.89 7.60
C GLU A 399 6.03 -15.06 8.15
N ILE A 400 5.31 -16.07 7.63
CA ILE A 400 4.01 -16.44 8.15
C ILE A 400 4.10 -16.82 9.62
N GLN A 401 3.11 -16.40 10.39
CA GLN A 401 2.95 -16.77 11.79
C GLN A 401 1.64 -17.54 11.96
N PRO A 402 1.54 -18.45 12.96
CA PRO A 402 0.27 -19.05 13.32
C PRO A 402 -0.74 -17.98 13.74
N LEU A 403 -2.02 -18.36 13.81
CA LEU A 403 -3.06 -17.49 14.33
C LEU A 403 -2.65 -16.99 15.73
N GLY A 404 -2.63 -15.67 15.92
CA GLY A 404 -2.22 -15.07 17.17
C GLY A 404 -3.31 -15.11 18.23
N ALA A 405 -2.89 -15.25 19.49
CA ALA A 405 -3.76 -14.96 20.63
C ALA A 405 -4.05 -13.44 20.72
N PRO A 406 -5.12 -13.03 21.41
CA PRO A 406 -5.37 -11.62 21.73
C PRO A 406 -4.16 -11.03 22.46
N ARG A 407 -3.76 -9.80 22.11
CA ARG A 407 -2.58 -9.15 22.69
C ARG A 407 -2.98 -8.31 23.90
N GLU A 408 -2.04 -8.07 24.81
CA GLU A 408 -2.21 -7.15 25.95
C GLU A 408 -3.52 -7.38 26.72
N VAL A 409 -3.83 -8.65 27.00
CA VAL A 409 -5.04 -9.02 27.74
C VAL A 409 -4.93 -8.53 29.18
N ALA A 410 -5.95 -7.81 29.63
CA ALA A 410 -6.07 -7.32 30.99
C ALA A 410 -7.51 -7.45 31.48
N GLY A 411 -7.69 -7.44 32.80
CA GLY A 411 -9.01 -7.47 33.39
C GLY A 411 -9.00 -6.89 34.80
N ALA A 412 -10.10 -6.23 35.14
CA ALA A 412 -10.25 -5.54 36.42
C ALA A 412 -11.68 -5.67 36.92
N ARG A 413 -11.82 -5.74 38.25
CA ARG A 413 -13.12 -5.58 38.89
C ARG A 413 -13.55 -4.13 38.84
N THR A 414 -14.76 -3.88 38.35
CA THR A 414 -15.34 -2.54 38.26
C THR A 414 -16.65 -2.51 39.04
N PRO A 415 -16.90 -1.47 39.86
CA PRO A 415 -18.19 -1.28 40.50
C PRO A 415 -19.20 -0.75 39.47
N ALA A 416 -20.38 -1.38 39.42
CA ALA A 416 -21.50 -0.89 38.60
C ALA A 416 -22.83 -1.18 39.31
N ASP A 417 -23.64 -0.15 39.54
CA ASP A 417 -24.99 -0.24 40.14
C ASP A 417 -25.06 -1.09 41.42
N GLY A 418 -24.06 -0.98 42.30
CA GLY A 418 -23.98 -1.73 43.56
C GLY A 418 -23.62 -3.21 43.42
N ARG A 419 -23.26 -3.68 42.22
CA ARG A 419 -22.73 -5.02 41.92
C ARG A 419 -21.27 -4.96 41.49
N GLN A 420 -20.53 -6.03 41.77
CA GLN A 420 -19.18 -6.23 41.24
C GLN A 420 -19.29 -6.76 39.81
N GLN A 421 -18.59 -6.14 38.88
CA GLN A 421 -18.45 -6.60 37.49
C GLN A 421 -16.97 -6.87 37.19
N VAL A 422 -16.69 -7.63 36.13
CA VAL A 422 -15.33 -7.76 35.58
C VAL A 422 -15.32 -7.19 34.18
N GLU A 423 -14.49 -6.17 33.95
CA GLU A 423 -14.18 -5.68 32.61
C GLU A 423 -12.91 -6.39 32.11
N LEU A 424 -13.00 -7.01 30.94
CA LEU A 424 -11.87 -7.59 30.21
C LEU A 424 -11.54 -6.70 29.02
N THR A 425 -10.25 -6.47 28.78
CA THR A 425 -9.76 -5.66 27.65
C THR A 425 -8.60 -6.35 26.94
N TRP A 426 -8.48 -6.12 25.63
CA TRP A 426 -7.39 -6.69 24.82
C TRP A 426 -7.17 -5.89 23.53
N GLN A 427 -5.97 -6.02 22.96
CA GLN A 427 -5.61 -5.54 21.63
C GLN A 427 -5.80 -6.64 20.59
N THR A 428 -6.04 -6.25 19.33
CA THR A 428 -6.26 -7.22 18.24
C THR A 428 -5.12 -8.23 18.15
N ALA A 429 -5.48 -9.50 18.00
CA ALA A 429 -4.59 -10.54 17.51
C ALA A 429 -4.17 -10.29 16.05
N TYR A 430 -3.13 -11.01 15.60
CA TYR A 430 -2.73 -11.04 14.20
C TYR A 430 -3.29 -12.30 13.51
N ALA A 431 -3.90 -12.09 12.35
CA ALA A 431 -4.39 -13.15 11.49
C ALA A 431 -3.23 -13.90 10.82
N ALA A 432 -3.41 -15.19 10.59
CA ALA A 432 -2.53 -16.01 9.76
C ALA A 432 -2.94 -15.89 8.27
N ASP A 433 -3.17 -17.00 7.60
CA ASP A 433 -3.59 -17.12 6.20
C ASP A 433 -5.13 -17.04 5.99
N HIS A 434 -5.90 -16.76 7.04
CA HIS A 434 -7.35 -16.54 7.01
C HIS A 434 -7.73 -15.41 7.97
N PRO A 435 -8.80 -14.63 7.67
CA PRO A 435 -9.19 -13.50 8.51
C PRO A 435 -9.73 -13.97 9.87
N ILE A 436 -9.44 -13.17 10.91
CA ILE A 436 -10.09 -13.32 12.23
C ILE A 436 -11.56 -12.94 12.09
N THR A 437 -12.45 -13.71 12.72
CA THR A 437 -13.89 -13.44 12.69
C THR A 437 -14.41 -12.90 14.01
N HIS A 438 -13.95 -13.45 15.12
CA HIS A 438 -14.40 -13.06 16.46
C HIS A 438 -13.44 -13.53 17.56
N TYR A 439 -13.72 -13.07 18.77
CA TYR A 439 -13.14 -13.53 20.02
C TYR A 439 -14.21 -14.27 20.84
N GLU A 440 -13.88 -15.43 21.38
CA GLU A 440 -14.69 -16.11 22.41
C GLU A 440 -14.15 -15.78 23.80
N ILE A 441 -15.05 -15.55 24.75
CA ILE A 441 -14.71 -15.24 26.14
C ILE A 441 -15.15 -16.42 26.98
N HIS A 442 -14.22 -16.96 27.77
CA HIS A 442 -14.44 -18.11 28.63
C HIS A 442 -14.18 -17.73 30.08
N ARG A 443 -15.01 -18.24 30.99
CA ARG A 443 -14.85 -18.13 32.45
C ARG A 443 -14.86 -19.54 33.03
N ASP A 444 -13.78 -19.92 33.71
CA ASP A 444 -13.55 -21.26 34.27
C ASP A 444 -13.82 -22.37 33.24
N ALA A 445 -13.27 -22.19 32.04
CA ALA A 445 -13.45 -23.06 30.86
C ALA A 445 -14.90 -23.17 30.33
N THR A 446 -15.83 -22.35 30.83
CA THR A 446 -17.19 -22.25 30.30
C THR A 446 -17.33 -21.03 29.40
N PRO A 447 -17.90 -21.16 28.18
CA PRO A 447 -18.17 -20.01 27.32
C PRO A 447 -19.09 -19.00 28.00
N LEU A 448 -18.68 -17.74 27.98
CA LEU A 448 -19.40 -16.60 28.57
C LEU A 448 -19.97 -15.67 27.50
N GLY A 449 -19.27 -15.50 26.38
CA GLY A 449 -19.74 -14.62 25.31
C GLY A 449 -18.81 -14.58 24.11
N ARG A 450 -19.17 -13.75 23.12
CA ARG A 450 -18.39 -13.53 21.90
C ARG A 450 -18.35 -12.06 21.54
N VAL A 451 -17.23 -11.60 21.00
CA VAL A 451 -17.06 -10.24 20.46
C VAL A 451 -16.58 -10.34 19.02
N ALA A 452 -17.33 -9.77 18.08
CA ALA A 452 -16.95 -9.76 16.67
C ALA A 452 -15.62 -9.03 16.46
N HIS A 453 -14.76 -9.56 15.59
CA HIS A 453 -13.54 -8.87 15.20
C HIS A 453 -13.88 -7.69 14.30
N GLN A 454 -13.18 -6.59 14.53
CA GLN A 454 -13.22 -5.41 13.67
C GLN A 454 -11.79 -4.87 13.53
N PRO A 455 -11.40 -4.30 12.38
CA PRO A 455 -10.09 -3.66 12.26
C PRO A 455 -9.93 -2.56 13.32
N GLN A 456 -8.89 -2.67 14.15
CA GLN A 456 -8.68 -1.77 15.27
C GLN A 456 -7.90 -0.52 14.80
N THR A 457 -8.60 0.59 14.59
CA THR A 457 -8.09 1.82 13.96
C THR A 457 -7.40 2.80 14.91
N THR A 458 -7.50 2.58 16.22
CA THR A 458 -6.87 3.36 17.29
C THR A 458 -6.25 2.42 18.32
N LYS A 459 -5.62 2.97 19.37
CA LYS A 459 -5.11 2.19 20.51
C LYS A 459 -6.18 1.78 21.53
N GLN A 460 -7.44 2.16 21.32
CA GLN A 460 -8.52 1.77 22.23
C GLN A 460 -8.75 0.25 22.15
N PRO A 461 -8.65 -0.48 23.28
CA PRO A 461 -8.77 -1.93 23.28
C PRO A 461 -10.20 -2.38 23.00
N PHE A 462 -10.35 -3.61 22.54
CA PHE A 462 -11.60 -4.35 22.64
C PHE A 462 -11.99 -4.53 24.10
N ARG A 463 -13.30 -4.68 24.36
CA ARG A 463 -13.83 -4.80 25.71
C ARG A 463 -14.94 -5.84 25.79
N PHE A 464 -15.04 -6.49 26.95
CA PHE A 464 -16.15 -7.36 27.32
C PHE A 464 -16.44 -7.21 28.81
N GLN A 465 -17.72 -7.20 29.19
CA GLN A 465 -18.15 -7.08 30.59
C GLN A 465 -18.82 -8.37 31.05
N ASP A 466 -18.31 -8.98 32.12
CA ASP A 466 -19.05 -9.96 32.91
C ASP A 466 -19.84 -9.25 34.01
N GLY A 467 -21.17 -9.22 33.85
CA GLY A 467 -22.09 -8.59 34.80
C GLY A 467 -22.44 -9.43 36.02
N THR A 468 -22.04 -10.71 36.05
CA THR A 468 -22.37 -11.64 37.15
C THR A 468 -21.15 -12.48 37.59
N PRO A 469 -20.01 -11.85 37.91
CA PRO A 469 -18.79 -12.58 38.30
C PRO A 469 -18.86 -13.10 39.74
N GLY A 470 -19.88 -12.74 40.54
CA GLY A 470 -19.89 -13.05 41.97
C GLY A 470 -18.67 -12.45 42.72
N GLN A 471 -18.41 -12.97 43.92
CA GLN A 471 -17.28 -12.53 44.76
C GLN A 471 -16.02 -13.39 44.61
N ALA A 472 -16.15 -14.60 44.06
CA ALA A 472 -15.03 -15.53 43.89
C ALA A 472 -14.09 -15.03 42.79
N ALA A 473 -12.81 -15.41 42.90
CA ALA A 473 -11.85 -15.22 41.81
C ALA A 473 -12.17 -16.21 40.68
N HIS A 474 -12.18 -15.72 39.45
CA HIS A 474 -12.49 -16.51 38.26
C HIS A 474 -11.32 -16.50 37.27
N ARG A 475 -11.14 -17.60 36.54
CA ARG A 475 -10.15 -17.72 35.47
C ARG A 475 -10.79 -17.36 34.14
N TYR A 476 -10.42 -16.22 33.58
CA TYR A 476 -10.85 -15.75 32.26
C TYR A 476 -9.84 -16.11 31.18
N GLN A 477 -10.34 -16.39 29.98
CA GLN A 477 -9.53 -16.58 28.79
C GLN A 477 -10.25 -16.00 27.58
N ILE A 478 -9.51 -15.32 26.71
CA ILE A 478 -10.03 -14.74 25.47
C ILE A 478 -9.40 -15.53 24.32
N VAL A 479 -10.23 -16.05 23.42
CA VAL A 479 -9.81 -16.96 22.36
C VAL A 479 -10.06 -16.32 21.00
N THR A 480 -9.01 -16.05 20.24
CA THR A 480 -9.14 -15.61 18.83
C THR A 480 -9.70 -16.76 18.01
N VAL A 481 -10.66 -16.50 17.12
CA VAL A 481 -11.21 -17.48 16.16
C VAL A 481 -11.16 -16.93 14.74
N ASP A 482 -10.59 -17.69 13.81
CA ASP A 482 -10.54 -17.33 12.39
C ASP A 482 -11.68 -17.94 11.55
N ALA A 483 -11.75 -17.56 10.28
CA ALA A 483 -12.80 -18.00 9.35
C ALA A 483 -12.81 -19.51 9.05
N THR A 484 -11.77 -20.25 9.44
CA THR A 484 -11.69 -21.71 9.32
C THR A 484 -12.03 -22.42 10.63
N GLY A 485 -12.27 -21.67 11.70
CA GLY A 485 -12.51 -22.20 13.05
C GLY A 485 -11.23 -22.54 13.82
N ARG A 486 -10.04 -22.16 13.32
CA ARG A 486 -8.81 -22.27 14.11
C ARG A 486 -8.88 -21.29 15.26
N THR A 487 -8.32 -21.71 16.40
CA THR A 487 -8.37 -20.93 17.63
C THR A 487 -6.97 -20.65 18.18
N ALA A 488 -6.83 -19.52 18.85
CA ALA A 488 -5.61 -19.15 19.57
C ALA A 488 -5.98 -18.48 20.90
N PRO A 489 -5.87 -19.20 22.03
CA PRO A 489 -6.25 -18.69 23.34
C PRO A 489 -5.18 -17.75 23.93
N SER A 490 -5.60 -16.75 24.69
CA SER A 490 -4.72 -15.96 25.55
C SER A 490 -4.16 -16.79 26.70
N GLU A 491 -3.12 -16.27 27.36
CA GLU A 491 -2.82 -16.72 28.72
C GLU A 491 -4.04 -16.49 29.62
N PRO A 492 -4.31 -17.38 30.58
CA PRO A 492 -5.43 -17.20 31.49
C PRO A 492 -5.19 -16.06 32.48
N LEU A 493 -6.23 -15.28 32.72
CA LEU A 493 -6.23 -14.17 33.66
C LEU A 493 -7.11 -14.53 34.87
N VAL A 494 -6.60 -14.35 36.08
CA VAL A 494 -7.40 -14.54 37.31
C VAL A 494 -7.84 -13.18 37.84
N VAL A 495 -9.15 -12.97 37.98
CA VAL A 495 -9.76 -11.69 38.41
C VAL A 495 -10.78 -11.89 39.53
#